data_AF-A0A7J9K947-F1
#
_entry.id   AF-A0A7J9K947-F1
#
_cell.length_a   1.000
_cell.length_b   1.000
_cell.length_c   1.000
_cell.angle_alpha   90.00
_cell.angle_beta   90.00
_cell.angle_gamma   90.00
#
_symmetry.space_group_name_H-M   'P 1'
#
loop_
_entity.id
_entity.type
_entity.pdbx_description
1 polymer ?
#
loop_
_entity_poly.entity_id
_entity_poly.type
_entity_poly.pdbx_seq_one_letter_code
_entity_poly.pdbx_strand_id
1 'polypeptide(L)'
;PDPVLRIHNSKTTSFLHHRQPATTTTNETKNPPQEYENDHHHHRDSEDKPKTPPHILPPQEKQNILEMSLVAKRGPQFPGSIYANSLPSLQSVIQTQNEDDEDDEEVMIRRALDIRRKVTAEVFKAAMKKGKFGITYSTNLVNRLPDFIDHVMIEAAALKRSPEFKDSTFNLRAKLVTDHSNVVPLIRWLKHNNLSYPKIAKLICMSKGNLDSIRRLVEWLKTVYVKGEFLGATLLKSGDDILHRRLEELDEIVDYLESNGVRRDWIGFVISRCPRLLSYSMEEVKTRVDFYLNMGMNENDFGTMVFDYPGVLGYFTLEEMNQKVNYLKEFGLSTEDVGKLLAFRPQLMGCSIEERWKPLVKYLYYLGISRDGMRRMLTIKPMIFCFNFETTIAPKVQFFRDIGVREDAIGNMLVKFPPLLTYSLHKKIRPVVIYLMTKAGVTEKDIGKVIALGPELLGCNIAKTLEVNVKYFLSLGIRVRQLGEMIGDFPKLLRYKVDLLYPKYQYLRRTMVRPLQDVIEFPRFFSYSLEERIIPRHKIMVENRVNFKLRYMLACTDEEFNQRVADKVERRQRFESGHMDDAVSDSQMAEGTLGKTASSSLSS
;
A
#
# COMPACT_ATOMS: atom_id res chain seq x y z
N PRO A 1 -28.68 25.33 9.93
CA PRO A 1 -28.09 26.47 10.68
C PRO A 1 -26.59 26.56 10.36
N ASP A 2 -26.28 27.49 9.45
CA ASP A 2 -24.95 27.92 8.98
C ASP A 2 -24.11 28.62 10.09
N PRO A 3 -22.85 29.09 9.86
CA PRO A 3 -22.10 29.27 8.60
C PRO A 3 -20.67 28.64 8.59
N VAL A 4 -19.93 28.42 7.49
CA VAL A 4 -19.66 29.17 6.24
C VAL A 4 -18.84 30.47 6.47
N LEU A 5 -17.51 30.37 6.40
CA LEU A 5 -16.64 31.54 6.17
C LEU A 5 -15.70 31.32 4.98
N ARG A 6 -15.89 32.16 3.96
CA ARG A 6 -14.97 32.36 2.83
C ARG A 6 -13.83 33.28 3.30
N ILE A 7 -12.65 33.13 2.72
CA ILE A 7 -11.67 34.23 2.64
C ILE A 7 -11.25 34.39 1.17
N HIS A 8 -11.30 35.62 0.68
CA HIS A 8 -10.91 36.03 -0.67
C HIS A 8 -9.65 36.89 -0.61
N ASN A 9 -8.78 36.73 -1.61
CA ASN A 9 -7.82 37.68 -2.19
C ASN A 9 -7.42 38.95 -1.40
N SER A 10 -6.10 39.17 -1.33
CA SER A 10 -5.51 40.50 -1.48
C SER A 10 -4.44 40.49 -2.57
N LYS A 11 -4.49 41.50 -3.46
CA LYS A 11 -3.40 41.87 -4.38
C LYS A 11 -2.73 43.11 -3.79
N THR A 12 -1.40 43.22 -3.88
CA THR A 12 -0.75 44.53 -4.08
C THR A 12 0.55 44.36 -4.88
N THR A 13 0.80 45.30 -5.78
CA THR A 13 1.99 45.44 -6.63
C THR A 13 2.74 46.72 -6.28
N SER A 14 4.06 46.68 -6.28
CA SER A 14 4.96 47.84 -6.46
C SER A 14 6.37 47.33 -6.78
N PHE A 15 7.32 48.10 -7.29
CA PHE A 15 7.45 49.03 -8.43
C PHE A 15 8.94 49.48 -8.39
N LEU A 16 9.46 50.02 -9.48
CA LEU A 16 10.81 50.63 -9.66
C LEU A 16 11.97 49.65 -9.98
N HIS A 17 13.06 50.04 -10.65
CA HIS A 17 13.39 50.89 -11.83
C HIS A 17 14.93 51.01 -11.83
N HIS A 18 15.59 50.82 -12.98
CA HIS A 18 17.04 51.07 -13.21
C HIS A 18 18.04 50.23 -12.35
N ARG A 19 19.31 49.99 -12.74
CA ARG A 19 20.26 50.77 -13.58
C ARG A 19 21.39 49.85 -14.12
N GLN A 20 22.04 50.19 -15.22
CA GLN A 20 23.37 49.64 -15.60
C GLN A 20 24.50 50.27 -14.72
N PRO A 21 25.68 49.64 -14.59
CA PRO A 21 26.82 49.78 -15.55
C PRO A 21 27.40 48.39 -15.97
N ALA A 22 28.12 48.16 -17.08
CA ALA A 22 29.12 48.89 -17.88
C ALA A 22 30.61 48.69 -17.44
N THR A 23 31.52 48.63 -18.45
CA THR A 23 33.01 48.57 -18.43
C THR A 23 33.68 47.16 -18.32
N THR A 24 34.25 46.62 -19.43
CA THR A 24 35.67 46.59 -19.91
C THR A 24 36.53 45.48 -19.26
N THR A 25 37.52 44.78 -19.84
CA THR A 25 38.19 44.60 -21.18
C THR A 25 39.06 43.32 -21.04
N THR A 26 39.40 42.51 -22.06
CA THR A 26 40.52 42.63 -23.05
C THR A 26 40.42 41.43 -24.02
N ASN A 27 40.42 41.59 -25.36
CA ASN A 27 41.55 41.70 -26.32
C ASN A 27 42.41 40.43 -26.53
N GLU A 28 42.41 39.92 -27.78
CA GLU A 28 43.54 39.56 -28.69
C GLU A 28 42.95 38.96 -30.01
N THR A 29 43.00 39.63 -31.18
CA THR A 29 43.99 39.58 -32.31
C THR A 29 44.25 38.17 -32.92
N LYS A 30 44.33 37.92 -34.24
CA LYS A 30 44.80 38.73 -35.40
C LYS A 30 44.24 38.25 -36.78
N ASN A 31 44.36 39.14 -37.78
CA ASN A 31 43.83 39.20 -39.16
C ASN A 31 44.35 38.22 -40.27
N PRO A 32 43.67 38.19 -41.46
CA PRO A 32 44.08 37.55 -42.74
C PRO A 32 44.79 38.56 -43.72
N PRO A 33 45.04 38.23 -45.02
CA PRO A 33 44.18 38.72 -46.14
C PRO A 33 44.20 37.86 -47.46
N GLN A 34 43.82 38.47 -48.61
CA GLN A 34 43.99 38.15 -50.07
C GLN A 34 42.77 37.52 -50.80
N GLU A 35 42.02 38.22 -51.67
CA GLU A 35 42.30 39.08 -52.87
C GLU A 35 42.81 38.33 -54.10
N TYR A 36 42.09 38.45 -55.23
CA TYR A 36 42.60 38.83 -56.56
C TYR A 36 41.44 39.25 -57.48
N GLU A 37 41.57 40.42 -58.11
CA GLU A 37 40.72 40.87 -59.23
C GLU A 37 41.20 40.22 -60.56
N ASN A 38 40.32 40.11 -61.55
CA ASN A 38 40.72 40.51 -62.90
C ASN A 38 39.53 40.86 -63.81
N ASP A 39 39.76 41.82 -64.69
CA ASP A 39 38.78 42.47 -65.57
C ASP A 39 38.95 41.97 -67.02
N HIS A 40 37.87 41.95 -67.82
CA HIS A 40 37.80 42.60 -69.15
C HIS A 40 36.63 42.19 -70.08
N HIS A 41 36.28 43.17 -70.92
CA HIS A 41 35.19 43.24 -71.91
C HIS A 41 35.34 42.27 -73.13
N HIS A 42 34.29 41.92 -73.89
CA HIS A 42 33.58 42.82 -74.83
C HIS A 42 32.30 42.22 -75.48
N HIS A 43 31.32 43.10 -75.78
CA HIS A 43 30.48 43.26 -77.00
C HIS A 43 30.00 42.02 -77.83
N ARG A 44 28.80 41.99 -78.45
CA ARG A 44 27.83 43.06 -78.82
C ARG A 44 26.45 42.49 -79.24
N ASP A 45 25.44 43.38 -79.27
CA ASP A 45 24.23 43.42 -80.14
C ASP A 45 23.11 42.35 -79.99
N SER A 46 21.79 42.63 -80.12
CA SER A 46 20.99 43.89 -80.19
C SER A 46 19.48 43.60 -80.01
N GLU A 47 18.72 44.55 -79.43
CA GLU A 47 17.25 44.85 -79.58
C GLU A 47 16.22 43.70 -79.28
N ASP A 48 14.99 43.89 -78.76
CA ASP A 48 14.08 45.04 -78.64
C ASP A 48 13.13 44.91 -77.38
N LYS A 49 12.24 45.89 -77.14
CA LYS A 49 11.42 46.10 -75.92
C LYS A 49 10.08 45.28 -75.88
N PRO A 50 9.15 45.54 -74.94
CA PRO A 50 9.15 45.05 -73.57
C PRO A 50 7.94 44.14 -73.27
N LYS A 51 8.07 43.16 -72.38
CA LYS A 51 6.92 42.41 -71.82
C LYS A 51 6.92 42.47 -70.30
N THR A 52 5.79 42.93 -69.75
CA THR A 52 5.50 42.95 -68.31
C THR A 52 5.72 41.59 -67.67
N PRO A 53 6.38 41.50 -66.50
CA PRO A 53 6.60 40.22 -65.84
C PRO A 53 5.26 39.62 -65.38
N PRO A 54 5.11 38.28 -65.38
CA PRO A 54 4.00 37.65 -64.70
C PRO A 54 4.08 37.96 -63.20
N HIS A 55 2.96 38.34 -62.59
CA HIS A 55 2.90 38.64 -61.16
C HIS A 55 3.12 37.36 -60.34
N ILE A 56 4.37 37.08 -59.98
CA ILE A 56 4.72 36.10 -58.96
C ILE A 56 4.31 36.71 -57.62
N LEU A 57 3.10 36.38 -57.16
CA LEU A 57 2.63 36.75 -55.83
C LEU A 57 3.64 36.26 -54.77
N PRO A 58 4.21 37.14 -53.92
CA PRO A 58 5.13 36.75 -52.87
C PRO A 58 4.53 35.65 -51.97
N PRO A 59 5.35 34.77 -51.38
CA PRO A 59 4.87 33.73 -50.48
C PRO A 59 3.97 34.27 -49.35
N GLN A 60 4.23 35.48 -48.88
CA GLN A 60 3.44 36.20 -47.87
C GLN A 60 2.06 36.65 -48.36
N GLU A 61 1.88 36.96 -49.65
CA GLU A 61 0.54 37.28 -50.19
C GLU A 61 -0.27 36.00 -50.42
N LYS A 62 0.35 34.94 -50.94
CA LYS A 62 -0.28 33.61 -51.00
C LYS A 62 -0.71 33.14 -49.60
N GLN A 63 0.13 33.39 -48.58
CA GLN A 63 -0.16 33.13 -47.16
C GLN A 63 -1.34 33.97 -46.64
N ASN A 64 -1.35 35.29 -46.85
CA ASN A 64 -2.44 36.17 -46.42
C ASN A 64 -3.78 35.76 -47.04
N ILE A 65 -3.80 35.39 -48.32
CA ILE A 65 -5.01 34.89 -49.01
C ILE A 65 -5.48 33.57 -48.39
N LEU A 66 -4.57 32.65 -48.07
CA LEU A 66 -4.89 31.39 -47.42
C LEU A 66 -5.48 31.61 -46.00
N GLU A 67 -4.85 32.47 -45.20
CA GLU A 67 -5.31 32.82 -43.85
C GLU A 67 -6.67 33.52 -43.89
N MET A 68 -6.86 34.52 -44.77
CA MET A 68 -8.14 35.22 -44.97
C MET A 68 -9.28 34.30 -45.40
N SER A 69 -9.00 33.23 -46.15
CA SER A 69 -10.01 32.24 -46.56
C SER A 69 -10.50 31.33 -45.41
N LEU A 70 -9.78 31.28 -44.29
CA LEU A 70 -10.00 30.33 -43.18
C LEU A 70 -10.51 31.00 -41.89
N VAL A 71 -10.47 32.33 -41.79
CA VAL A 71 -10.88 33.11 -40.60
C VAL A 71 -12.41 33.07 -40.37
N ALA A 72 -12.80 32.70 -39.14
CA ALA A 72 -14.20 32.45 -38.76
C ALA A 72 -15.06 33.71 -38.44
N LYS A 73 -14.49 34.93 -38.52
CA LYS A 73 -15.22 36.18 -38.33
C LYS A 73 -14.68 37.28 -39.24
N ARG A 74 -15.50 37.78 -40.17
CA ARG A 74 -15.28 39.10 -40.77
C ARG A 74 -15.49 40.16 -39.69
N GLY A 75 -14.59 41.12 -39.59
CA GLY A 75 -14.80 42.32 -38.76
C GLY A 75 -15.94 43.18 -39.33
N PRO A 76 -16.58 44.04 -38.52
CA PRO A 76 -17.65 44.91 -39.01
C PRO A 76 -17.09 45.87 -40.07
N GLN A 77 -17.61 45.77 -41.30
CA GLN A 77 -17.28 46.68 -42.39
C GLN A 77 -18.22 47.89 -42.37
N PHE A 78 -17.66 49.09 -42.54
CA PHE A 78 -18.44 50.30 -42.78
C PHE A 78 -19.09 50.26 -44.18
N PRO A 79 -20.30 50.82 -44.37
CA PRO A 79 -20.91 50.92 -45.69
C PRO A 79 -20.04 51.80 -46.61
N GLY A 80 -19.39 51.19 -47.61
CA GLY A 80 -18.57 51.90 -48.60
C GLY A 80 -17.31 51.19 -49.09
N SER A 81 -16.85 50.10 -48.46
CA SER A 81 -15.64 49.39 -48.90
C SER A 81 -15.90 48.52 -50.14
N ILE A 82 -15.45 48.97 -51.31
CA ILE A 82 -15.45 48.18 -52.55
C ILE A 82 -14.17 47.32 -52.59
N TYR A 83 -14.33 45.99 -52.58
CA TYR A 83 -13.33 45.04 -53.05
C TYR A 83 -14.02 44.00 -53.96
N ALA A 84 -13.35 43.64 -55.05
CA ALA A 84 -13.96 42.91 -56.16
C ALA A 84 -14.30 41.44 -55.83
N ASN A 85 -15.42 40.97 -56.39
CA ASN A 85 -15.85 39.58 -56.31
C ASN A 85 -15.07 38.69 -57.31
N SER A 86 -13.89 38.20 -56.93
CA SER A 86 -13.34 36.94 -57.48
C SER A 86 -12.12 36.46 -56.68
N LEU A 87 -12.20 35.25 -56.11
CA LEU A 87 -11.05 34.51 -55.58
C LEU A 87 -10.81 33.29 -56.48
N PRO A 88 -9.59 33.07 -57.00
CA PRO A 88 -9.30 31.91 -57.84
C PRO A 88 -9.41 30.56 -57.09
N SER A 89 -9.69 29.50 -57.83
CA SER A 89 -9.68 28.12 -57.32
C SER A 89 -8.25 27.67 -56.95
N LEU A 90 -8.14 26.86 -55.90
CA LEU A 90 -6.90 26.20 -55.46
C LEU A 90 -6.16 25.43 -56.58
N GLN A 91 -6.86 25.03 -57.65
CA GLN A 91 -6.25 24.41 -58.84
C GLN A 91 -5.18 25.31 -59.50
N SER A 92 -5.37 26.64 -59.51
CA SER A 92 -4.49 27.56 -60.26
C SER A 92 -3.17 27.87 -59.56
N VAL A 93 -2.98 27.41 -58.32
CA VAL A 93 -1.73 27.60 -57.55
C VAL A 93 -0.76 26.42 -57.71
N ILE A 94 -1.24 25.29 -58.25
CA ILE A 94 -0.50 24.02 -58.37
C ILE A 94 0.09 23.86 -59.80
N GLN A 95 -0.35 24.64 -60.79
CA GLN A 95 0.13 24.58 -62.17
C GLN A 95 1.26 25.58 -62.47
N THR A 96 2.39 25.42 -61.78
CA THR A 96 3.71 25.89 -62.25
C THR A 96 4.73 24.82 -61.90
N GLN A 97 4.97 23.89 -62.82
CA GLN A 97 5.98 22.84 -62.68
C GLN A 97 7.38 23.40 -62.98
N ASN A 98 8.37 22.99 -62.19
CA ASN A 98 9.75 22.75 -62.58
C ASN A 98 10.20 21.49 -61.80
N GLU A 99 11.08 20.67 -62.39
CA GLU A 99 11.31 19.29 -61.94
C GLU A 99 12.43 19.13 -60.88
N ASP A 100 12.86 20.22 -60.24
CA ASP A 100 13.95 20.22 -59.23
C ASP A 100 13.46 20.50 -57.78
N ASP A 101 12.14 20.68 -57.54
CA ASP A 101 11.57 21.23 -56.30
C ASP A 101 10.89 20.20 -55.36
N GLU A 102 11.31 18.92 -55.32
CA GLU A 102 10.69 17.90 -54.42
C GLU A 102 10.75 18.31 -52.92
N ASP A 103 11.88 18.87 -52.48
CA ASP A 103 12.04 19.39 -51.11
C ASP A 103 11.06 20.55 -50.81
N ASP A 104 10.80 21.42 -51.80
CA ASP A 104 9.95 22.59 -51.64
C ASP A 104 8.45 22.22 -51.67
N GLU A 105 8.06 21.20 -52.45
CA GLU A 105 6.72 20.62 -52.37
C GLU A 105 6.50 19.92 -51.03
N GLU A 106 7.44 19.13 -50.51
CA GLU A 106 7.29 18.50 -49.20
C GLU A 106 7.19 19.53 -48.06
N VAL A 107 8.02 20.59 -48.11
CA VAL A 107 7.94 21.71 -47.16
C VAL A 107 6.59 22.44 -47.26
N MET A 108 6.04 22.65 -48.46
CA MET A 108 4.70 23.23 -48.61
C MET A 108 3.59 22.32 -48.08
N ILE A 109 3.66 21.00 -48.32
CA ILE A 109 2.69 20.01 -47.80
C ILE A 109 2.73 19.99 -46.26
N ARG A 110 3.93 19.92 -45.66
CA ARG A 110 4.11 19.95 -44.19
C ARG A 110 3.52 21.24 -43.58
N ARG A 111 3.81 22.41 -44.17
CA ARG A 111 3.24 23.70 -43.74
C ARG A 111 1.70 23.74 -43.88
N ALA A 112 1.14 23.21 -44.97
CA ALA A 112 -0.30 23.14 -45.18
C ALA A 112 -1.01 22.22 -44.17
N LEU A 113 -0.38 21.10 -43.80
CA LEU A 113 -0.87 20.20 -42.74
C LEU A 113 -0.87 20.90 -41.38
N ASP A 114 0.20 21.61 -41.01
CA ASP A 114 0.26 22.35 -39.74
C ASP A 114 -0.79 23.47 -39.63
N ILE A 115 -1.08 24.15 -40.74
CA ILE A 115 -2.19 25.13 -40.80
C ILE A 115 -3.52 24.40 -40.54
N ARG A 116 -3.80 23.27 -41.21
CA ARG A 116 -5.03 22.50 -41.00
C ARG A 116 -5.13 21.92 -39.57
N ARG A 117 -4.02 21.48 -38.98
CA ARG A 117 -3.94 21.03 -37.58
C ARG A 117 -4.30 22.15 -36.61
N LYS A 118 -3.73 23.35 -36.79
CA LYS A 118 -4.07 24.56 -36.00
C LYS A 118 -5.55 24.95 -36.15
N VAL A 119 -6.08 24.95 -37.37
CA VAL A 119 -7.50 25.24 -37.65
C VAL A 119 -8.41 24.20 -36.99
N THR A 120 -8.09 22.91 -37.09
CA THR A 120 -8.85 21.82 -36.45
C THR A 120 -8.83 21.96 -34.92
N ALA A 121 -7.69 22.33 -34.34
CA ALA A 121 -7.56 22.62 -32.91
C ALA A 121 -8.44 23.81 -32.47
N GLU A 122 -8.55 24.89 -33.25
CA GLU A 122 -9.46 26.00 -32.94
C GLU A 122 -10.94 25.63 -33.11
N VAL A 123 -11.29 24.84 -34.13
CA VAL A 123 -12.65 24.28 -34.28
C VAL A 123 -13.03 23.43 -33.07
N PHE A 124 -12.12 22.58 -32.59
CA PHE A 124 -12.33 21.77 -31.39
C PHE A 124 -12.44 22.64 -30.12
N LYS A 125 -11.60 23.67 -29.95
CA LYS A 125 -11.73 24.64 -28.85
C LYS A 125 -13.07 25.38 -28.91
N ALA A 126 -13.61 25.67 -30.09
CA ALA A 126 -14.94 26.25 -30.24
C ALA A 126 -16.06 25.27 -29.83
N ALA A 127 -15.96 23.98 -30.19
CA ALA A 127 -16.87 22.94 -29.73
C ALA A 127 -16.82 22.76 -28.19
N MET A 128 -15.63 22.82 -27.59
CA MET A 128 -15.45 22.81 -26.13
C MET A 128 -16.09 24.04 -25.45
N LYS A 129 -15.95 25.24 -26.03
CA LYS A 129 -16.63 26.46 -25.55
C LYS A 129 -18.16 26.33 -25.64
N LYS A 130 -18.71 25.82 -26.76
CA LYS A 130 -20.14 25.44 -26.92
C LYS A 130 -20.57 24.43 -25.84
N GLY A 131 -19.67 23.53 -25.45
CA GLY A 131 -19.81 22.60 -24.33
C GLY A 131 -19.70 23.20 -22.92
N LYS A 132 -19.65 24.53 -22.76
CA LYS A 132 -19.48 25.26 -21.48
C LYS A 132 -18.16 24.97 -20.75
N PHE A 133 -17.10 24.57 -21.46
CA PHE A 133 -15.76 24.45 -20.87
C PHE A 133 -15.02 25.79 -20.88
N GLY A 134 -14.26 26.06 -19.81
CA GLY A 134 -13.44 27.26 -19.69
C GLY A 134 -12.29 27.30 -20.71
N ILE A 135 -11.85 28.50 -21.07
CA ILE A 135 -10.84 28.73 -22.12
C ILE A 135 -9.53 28.00 -21.78
N THR A 136 -8.98 28.23 -20.59
CA THR A 136 -7.71 27.61 -20.13
C THR A 136 -7.79 26.09 -20.10
N TYR A 137 -8.90 25.52 -19.62
CA TYR A 137 -9.12 24.07 -19.61
C TYR A 137 -9.14 23.50 -21.03
N SER A 138 -9.84 24.16 -21.95
CA SER A 138 -9.97 23.73 -23.34
C SER A 138 -8.63 23.79 -24.06
N THR A 139 -7.85 24.87 -23.88
CA THR A 139 -6.51 25.00 -24.44
C THR A 139 -5.56 23.93 -23.89
N ASN A 140 -5.51 23.74 -22.57
CA ASN A 140 -4.61 22.77 -21.94
C ASN A 140 -4.96 21.30 -22.28
N LEU A 141 -6.24 21.00 -22.56
CA LEU A 141 -6.66 19.69 -23.03
C LEU A 141 -6.29 19.48 -24.51
N VAL A 142 -6.60 20.44 -25.38
CA VAL A 142 -6.32 20.33 -26.84
C VAL A 142 -4.82 20.23 -27.12
N ASN A 143 -3.98 20.96 -26.37
CA ASN A 143 -2.53 20.85 -26.47
C ASN A 143 -1.97 19.47 -26.08
N ARG A 144 -2.81 18.57 -25.55
CA ARG A 144 -2.46 17.17 -25.20
C ARG A 144 -3.23 16.14 -26.03
N LEU A 145 -3.89 16.56 -27.11
CA LEU A 145 -4.68 15.72 -28.02
C LEU A 145 -4.18 15.74 -29.48
N PRO A 146 -2.86 15.74 -29.78
CA PRO A 146 -2.38 15.86 -31.16
C PRO A 146 -2.95 14.77 -32.07
N ASP A 147 -2.85 13.50 -31.66
CA ASP A 147 -3.30 12.35 -32.44
C ASP A 147 -4.81 12.38 -32.72
N PHE A 148 -5.60 12.85 -31.76
CA PHE A 148 -7.05 12.98 -31.92
C PHE A 148 -7.42 14.17 -32.83
N ILE A 149 -6.68 15.29 -32.75
CA ILE A 149 -6.85 16.41 -33.68
C ILE A 149 -6.47 15.99 -35.10
N ASP A 150 -5.42 15.19 -35.26
CA ASP A 150 -5.01 14.66 -36.56
C ASP A 150 -6.04 13.66 -37.12
N HIS A 151 -6.61 12.79 -36.28
CA HIS A 151 -7.76 11.95 -36.68
C HIS A 151 -8.95 12.79 -37.17
N VAL A 152 -9.36 13.82 -36.42
CA VAL A 152 -10.45 14.73 -36.84
C VAL A 152 -10.10 15.46 -38.16
N MET A 153 -8.85 15.85 -38.35
CA MET A 153 -8.36 16.50 -39.58
C MET A 153 -8.42 15.55 -40.79
N ILE A 154 -8.03 14.29 -40.60
CA ILE A 154 -8.06 13.25 -41.65
C ILE A 154 -9.50 12.94 -42.05
N GLU A 155 -10.40 12.69 -41.10
CA GLU A 155 -11.83 12.46 -41.37
C GLU A 155 -12.49 13.67 -42.06
N ALA A 156 -12.17 14.89 -41.61
CA ALA A 156 -12.66 16.12 -42.24
C ALA A 156 -12.11 16.34 -43.66
N ALA A 157 -10.94 15.79 -43.99
CA ALA A 157 -10.42 15.75 -45.35
C ALA A 157 -11.11 14.66 -46.18
N ALA A 158 -11.31 13.46 -45.63
CA ALA A 158 -11.95 12.33 -46.27
C ALA A 158 -13.40 12.65 -46.70
N LEU A 159 -14.17 13.33 -45.85
CA LEU A 159 -15.53 13.79 -46.15
C LEU A 159 -15.64 14.64 -47.45
N LYS A 160 -14.56 15.27 -47.94
CA LYS A 160 -14.59 15.99 -49.23
C LYS A 160 -14.86 15.05 -50.43
N ARG A 161 -14.62 13.73 -50.28
CA ARG A 161 -14.90 12.71 -51.30
C ARG A 161 -16.40 12.36 -51.40
N SER A 162 -17.19 12.67 -50.36
CA SER A 162 -18.63 12.39 -50.33
C SER A 162 -19.40 13.43 -51.16
N PRO A 163 -20.40 13.03 -51.98
CA PRO A 163 -21.17 13.96 -52.82
C PRO A 163 -21.80 15.12 -52.04
N GLU A 164 -22.36 14.82 -50.85
CA GLU A 164 -23.03 15.77 -49.96
C GLU A 164 -22.12 16.89 -49.41
N PHE A 165 -20.81 16.66 -49.35
CA PHE A 165 -19.85 17.55 -48.72
C PHE A 165 -18.77 18.07 -49.69
N LYS A 166 -18.87 17.75 -50.98
CA LYS A 166 -17.88 18.10 -52.02
C LYS A 166 -17.52 19.59 -52.02
N ASP A 167 -18.54 20.46 -51.97
CA ASP A 167 -18.42 21.92 -52.06
C ASP A 167 -18.41 22.62 -50.68
N SER A 168 -18.38 21.85 -49.59
CA SER A 168 -18.36 22.39 -48.23
C SER A 168 -16.98 22.97 -47.84
N THR A 169 -16.93 23.82 -46.81
CA THR A 169 -15.65 24.29 -46.24
C THR A 169 -15.04 23.24 -45.31
N PHE A 170 -13.70 23.24 -45.20
CA PHE A 170 -13.01 22.34 -44.25
C PHE A 170 -13.48 22.57 -42.79
N ASN A 171 -13.68 23.82 -42.40
CA ASN A 171 -14.17 24.19 -41.06
C ASN A 171 -15.56 23.58 -40.76
N LEU A 172 -16.45 23.51 -41.76
CA LEU A 172 -17.75 22.87 -41.60
C LEU A 172 -17.61 21.35 -41.40
N ARG A 173 -16.76 20.68 -42.20
CA ARG A 173 -16.51 19.24 -42.08
C ARG A 173 -15.84 18.88 -40.76
N ALA A 174 -14.80 19.62 -40.34
CA ALA A 174 -14.12 19.40 -39.06
C ALA A 174 -15.06 19.61 -37.86
N LYS A 175 -15.99 20.58 -37.94
CA LYS A 175 -17.04 20.78 -36.94
C LYS A 175 -18.03 19.62 -36.92
N LEU A 176 -18.46 19.13 -38.09
CA LEU A 176 -19.34 17.96 -38.23
C LEU A 176 -18.72 16.71 -37.59
N VAL A 177 -17.48 16.37 -37.95
CA VAL A 177 -16.73 15.25 -37.35
C VAL A 177 -16.63 15.41 -35.82
N THR A 178 -16.29 16.62 -35.34
CA THR A 178 -16.19 16.89 -33.90
C THR A 178 -17.53 16.72 -33.18
N ASP A 179 -18.62 17.28 -33.71
CA ASP A 179 -19.96 17.17 -33.11
C ASP A 179 -20.46 15.69 -33.17
N HIS A 180 -20.25 14.96 -34.28
CA HIS A 180 -20.66 13.55 -34.44
C HIS A 180 -19.88 12.57 -33.54
N SER A 181 -18.59 12.83 -33.30
CA SER A 181 -17.74 11.99 -32.43
C SER A 181 -18.22 11.93 -30.97
N ASN A 182 -19.15 12.80 -30.55
CA ASN A 182 -19.65 12.91 -29.17
C ASN A 182 -18.54 13.10 -28.10
N VAL A 183 -17.36 13.58 -28.52
CA VAL A 183 -16.18 13.79 -27.68
C VAL A 183 -16.40 14.81 -26.56
N VAL A 184 -17.15 15.89 -26.81
CA VAL A 184 -17.39 16.95 -25.81
C VAL A 184 -18.31 16.46 -24.67
N PRO A 185 -19.42 15.73 -24.92
CA PRO A 185 -20.14 14.97 -23.89
C PRO A 185 -19.25 13.98 -23.11
N LEU A 186 -18.41 13.20 -23.79
CA LEU A 186 -17.53 12.22 -23.15
C LEU A 186 -16.51 12.88 -22.21
N ILE A 187 -15.83 13.95 -22.65
CA ILE A 187 -14.93 14.75 -21.81
C ILE A 187 -15.66 15.28 -20.57
N ARG A 188 -16.93 15.69 -20.69
CA ARG A 188 -17.73 16.18 -19.56
C ARG A 188 -17.99 15.05 -18.57
N TRP A 189 -18.40 13.88 -19.04
CA TRP A 189 -18.62 12.71 -18.20
C TRP A 189 -17.35 12.25 -17.49
N LEU A 190 -16.21 12.17 -18.19
CA LEU A 190 -14.91 11.82 -17.61
C LEU A 190 -14.48 12.83 -16.54
N LYS A 191 -14.70 14.13 -16.78
CA LYS A 191 -14.42 15.20 -15.80
C LYS A 191 -15.31 15.10 -14.55
N HIS A 192 -16.58 14.72 -14.68
CA HIS A 192 -17.47 14.47 -13.53
C HIS A 192 -17.05 13.24 -12.72
N ASN A 193 -16.40 12.25 -13.33
CA ASN A 193 -15.81 11.10 -12.64
C ASN A 193 -14.35 11.39 -12.18
N ASN A 194 -14.09 12.62 -11.73
CA ASN A 194 -12.84 13.09 -11.12
C ASN A 194 -11.54 12.86 -11.93
N LEU A 195 -11.62 12.69 -13.26
CA LEU A 195 -10.42 12.66 -14.10
C LEU A 195 -9.90 14.07 -14.40
N SER A 196 -8.60 14.25 -14.17
CA SER A 196 -7.86 15.45 -14.58
C SER A 196 -7.69 15.48 -16.10
N TYR A 197 -7.64 16.68 -16.68
CA TYR A 197 -7.51 16.85 -18.14
C TYR A 197 -6.33 16.08 -18.80
N PRO A 198 -5.15 15.86 -18.17
CA PRO A 198 -4.10 15.04 -18.79
C PRO A 198 -4.48 13.55 -18.88
N LYS A 199 -5.25 13.03 -17.92
CA LYS A 199 -5.75 11.64 -17.92
C LYS A 199 -6.85 11.45 -18.96
N ILE A 200 -7.73 12.44 -19.10
CA ILE A 200 -8.74 12.50 -20.16
C ILE A 200 -8.07 12.52 -21.53
N ALA A 201 -7.01 13.34 -21.69
CA ALA A 201 -6.23 13.41 -22.91
C ALA A 201 -5.62 12.04 -23.27
N LYS A 202 -4.91 11.40 -22.35
CA LYS A 202 -4.34 10.06 -22.57
C LYS A 202 -5.42 9.05 -23.00
N LEU A 203 -6.56 9.01 -22.30
CA LEU A 203 -7.64 8.06 -22.61
C LEU A 203 -8.24 8.26 -24.01
N ILE A 204 -8.35 9.50 -24.47
CA ILE A 204 -8.83 9.82 -25.82
C ILE A 204 -7.78 9.44 -26.89
N CYS A 205 -6.49 9.71 -26.66
CA CYS A 205 -5.44 9.24 -27.56
C CYS A 205 -5.36 7.71 -27.64
N MET A 206 -5.52 7.00 -26.50
CA MET A 206 -5.57 5.54 -26.45
C MET A 206 -6.68 4.94 -27.32
N SER A 207 -7.77 5.68 -27.58
CA SER A 207 -8.89 5.17 -28.39
C SER A 207 -8.63 5.22 -29.90
N LYS A 208 -7.50 5.80 -30.35
CA LYS A 208 -7.11 5.93 -31.77
C LYS A 208 -8.24 6.47 -32.67
N GLY A 209 -9.03 7.42 -32.15
CA GLY A 209 -10.19 8.01 -32.82
C GLY A 209 -11.53 7.35 -32.52
N ASN A 210 -11.57 6.04 -32.25
CA ASN A 210 -12.80 5.30 -31.93
C ASN A 210 -13.24 5.53 -30.47
N LEU A 211 -13.92 6.64 -30.20
CA LEU A 211 -14.37 7.01 -28.85
C LEU A 211 -15.46 6.07 -28.27
N ASP A 212 -16.18 5.34 -29.12
CA ASP A 212 -17.18 4.37 -28.67
C ASP A 212 -16.55 3.13 -28.03
N SER A 213 -15.26 2.85 -28.26
CA SER A 213 -14.50 1.88 -27.45
C SER A 213 -14.51 2.21 -25.96
N ILE A 214 -14.28 3.48 -25.60
CA ILE A 214 -14.31 3.96 -24.22
C ILE A 214 -15.72 3.78 -23.65
N ARG A 215 -16.76 4.10 -24.43
CA ARG A 215 -18.15 3.96 -24.00
C ARG A 215 -18.53 2.49 -23.77
N ARG A 216 -18.24 1.60 -24.71
CA ARG A 216 -18.53 0.16 -24.61
C ARG A 216 -17.86 -0.44 -23.38
N LEU A 217 -16.57 -0.16 -23.17
CA LEU A 217 -15.84 -0.63 -22.00
C LEU A 217 -16.35 -0.01 -20.68
N VAL A 218 -16.80 1.26 -20.69
CA VAL A 218 -17.45 1.89 -19.53
C VAL A 218 -18.76 1.21 -19.16
N GLU A 219 -19.60 0.86 -20.14
CA GLU A 219 -20.85 0.14 -19.85
C GLU A 219 -20.56 -1.29 -19.35
N TRP A 220 -19.60 -2.00 -19.96
CA TRP A 220 -19.13 -3.31 -19.47
C TRP A 220 -18.59 -3.23 -18.03
N LEU A 221 -17.76 -2.25 -17.71
CA LEU A 221 -17.25 -2.07 -16.33
C LEU A 221 -18.39 -1.88 -15.30
N LYS A 222 -19.56 -1.37 -15.70
CA LYS A 222 -20.74 -1.30 -14.82
C LYS A 222 -21.45 -2.65 -14.66
N THR A 223 -21.49 -3.50 -15.69
CA THR A 223 -22.11 -4.84 -15.57
C THR A 223 -21.34 -5.72 -14.58
N VAL A 224 -20.02 -5.54 -14.49
CA VAL A 224 -19.16 -6.17 -13.48
C VAL A 224 -19.01 -5.34 -12.19
N TYR A 225 -19.97 -4.45 -11.90
CA TYR A 225 -20.13 -3.70 -10.64
C TYR A 225 -19.00 -2.71 -10.27
N VAL A 226 -18.18 -2.23 -11.22
CA VAL A 226 -17.19 -1.17 -10.92
C VAL A 226 -17.92 0.16 -10.66
N LYS A 227 -17.70 0.74 -9.47
CA LYS A 227 -18.32 2.01 -9.08
C LYS A 227 -17.85 3.17 -9.96
N GLY A 228 -18.75 4.11 -10.24
CA GLY A 228 -18.52 5.25 -11.14
C GLY A 228 -17.20 6.01 -10.89
N GLU A 229 -16.91 6.31 -9.62
CA GLU A 229 -15.69 7.01 -9.19
C GLU A 229 -14.37 6.30 -9.58
N PHE A 230 -14.40 4.98 -9.78
CA PHE A 230 -13.23 4.18 -10.15
C PHE A 230 -13.14 3.88 -11.65
N LEU A 231 -14.22 4.04 -12.43
CA LEU A 231 -14.24 3.73 -13.87
C LEU A 231 -13.07 4.39 -14.61
N GLY A 232 -12.93 5.71 -14.44
CA GLY A 232 -11.86 6.48 -15.08
C GLY A 232 -10.45 6.08 -14.65
N ALA A 233 -10.27 5.66 -13.40
CA ALA A 233 -8.98 5.21 -12.88
C ALA A 233 -8.65 3.78 -13.34
N THR A 234 -9.67 2.93 -13.53
CA THR A 234 -9.56 1.56 -14.03
C THR A 234 -9.10 1.57 -15.48
N LEU A 235 -9.83 2.28 -16.36
CA LEU A 235 -9.52 2.43 -17.79
C LEU A 235 -8.05 2.83 -18.05
N LEU A 236 -7.52 3.76 -17.26
CA LEU A 236 -6.14 4.26 -17.41
C LEU A 236 -5.05 3.30 -16.91
N LYS A 237 -5.43 2.28 -16.11
CA LYS A 237 -4.52 1.34 -15.46
C LYS A 237 -4.66 -0.10 -15.98
N SER A 238 -5.64 -0.39 -16.82
CA SER A 238 -5.88 -1.71 -17.41
C SER A 238 -5.00 -2.05 -18.61
N GLY A 239 -3.90 -1.31 -18.83
CA GLY A 239 -3.03 -1.45 -19.99
C GLY A 239 -3.46 -0.55 -21.15
N ASP A 240 -2.54 -0.28 -22.08
CA ASP A 240 -2.76 0.69 -23.15
C ASP A 240 -3.70 0.17 -24.26
N ASP A 241 -3.77 -1.16 -24.46
CA ASP A 241 -4.62 -1.79 -25.49
C ASP A 241 -6.02 -2.20 -25.01
N ILE A 242 -6.39 -1.94 -23.74
CA ILE A 242 -7.66 -2.40 -23.15
C ILE A 242 -8.91 -1.99 -23.96
N LEU A 243 -8.87 -0.81 -24.61
CA LEU A 243 -9.96 -0.29 -25.44
C LEU A 243 -10.21 -1.10 -26.72
N HIS A 244 -9.25 -1.93 -27.13
CA HIS A 244 -9.30 -2.74 -28.34
C HIS A 244 -9.62 -4.22 -28.06
N ARG A 245 -9.67 -4.64 -26.78
CA ARG A 245 -10.03 -6.01 -26.41
C ARG A 245 -11.53 -6.27 -26.66
N ARG A 246 -11.83 -7.53 -27.00
CA ARG A 246 -13.19 -8.06 -27.06
C ARG A 246 -13.77 -8.13 -25.65
N LEU A 247 -15.06 -7.82 -25.50
CA LEU A 247 -15.70 -7.82 -24.17
C LEU A 247 -15.89 -9.26 -23.66
N GLU A 248 -16.12 -10.17 -24.60
CA GLU A 248 -16.24 -11.61 -24.40
C GLU A 248 -15.00 -12.19 -23.69
N GLU A 249 -13.79 -11.77 -24.09
CA GLU A 249 -12.54 -12.16 -23.41
C GLU A 249 -12.42 -11.63 -21.97
N LEU A 250 -13.08 -10.49 -21.68
CA LEU A 250 -13.07 -9.90 -20.34
C LEU A 250 -14.13 -10.58 -19.46
N ASP A 251 -15.27 -10.97 -20.02
CA ASP A 251 -16.27 -11.79 -19.36
C ASP A 251 -15.71 -13.18 -19.04
N GLU A 252 -14.98 -13.84 -19.96
CA GLU A 252 -14.27 -15.11 -19.69
C GLU A 252 -13.35 -15.02 -18.46
N ILE A 253 -12.55 -13.95 -18.35
CA ILE A 253 -11.67 -13.71 -17.20
C ILE A 253 -12.47 -13.54 -15.90
N VAL A 254 -13.60 -12.82 -15.95
CA VAL A 254 -14.45 -12.57 -14.78
C VAL A 254 -15.15 -13.85 -14.33
N ASP A 255 -15.74 -14.59 -15.26
CA ASP A 255 -16.48 -15.82 -15.00
C ASP A 255 -15.55 -16.94 -14.49
N TYR A 256 -14.30 -16.99 -14.96
CA TYR A 256 -13.29 -17.90 -14.40
C TYR A 256 -12.81 -17.49 -13.00
N LEU A 257 -12.70 -16.20 -12.68
CA LEU A 257 -12.42 -15.80 -11.30
C LEU A 257 -13.59 -16.11 -10.36
N GLU A 258 -14.83 -15.99 -10.86
CA GLU A 258 -16.03 -16.40 -10.15
C GLU A 258 -16.09 -17.92 -9.93
N SER A 259 -15.75 -18.72 -10.95
CA SER A 259 -15.67 -20.19 -10.82
C SER A 259 -14.57 -20.66 -9.87
N ASN A 260 -13.61 -19.79 -9.51
CA ASN A 260 -12.57 -20.05 -8.51
C ASN A 260 -12.85 -19.35 -7.16
N GLY A 261 -14.09 -18.92 -6.91
CA GLY A 261 -14.56 -18.41 -5.62
C GLY A 261 -14.52 -16.89 -5.43
N VAL A 262 -14.09 -16.10 -6.42
CA VAL A 262 -14.21 -14.62 -6.36
C VAL A 262 -15.66 -14.22 -6.66
N ARG A 263 -16.46 -14.05 -5.61
CA ARG A 263 -17.89 -13.68 -5.72
C ARG A 263 -18.17 -12.54 -6.71
N ARG A 264 -19.26 -12.64 -7.50
CA ARG A 264 -19.69 -11.61 -8.47
C ARG A 264 -19.70 -10.19 -7.90
N ASP A 265 -20.22 -10.01 -6.69
CA ASP A 265 -20.33 -8.69 -6.04
C ASP A 265 -18.97 -8.10 -5.61
N TRP A 266 -17.92 -8.91 -5.60
CA TRP A 266 -16.54 -8.50 -5.32
C TRP A 266 -15.74 -8.13 -6.57
N ILE A 267 -16.10 -8.67 -7.75
CA ILE A 267 -15.39 -8.46 -9.02
C ILE A 267 -15.13 -6.97 -9.29
N GLY A 268 -16.16 -6.12 -9.16
CA GLY A 268 -16.03 -4.68 -9.39
C GLY A 268 -15.04 -3.98 -8.44
N PHE A 269 -14.92 -4.48 -7.20
CA PHE A 269 -13.89 -4.02 -6.28
C PHE A 269 -12.50 -4.53 -6.68
N VAL A 270 -12.37 -5.82 -6.98
CA VAL A 270 -11.11 -6.46 -7.41
C VAL A 270 -10.54 -5.76 -8.63
N ILE A 271 -11.33 -5.58 -9.69
CA ILE A 271 -10.96 -4.85 -10.92
C ILE A 271 -10.57 -3.41 -10.60
N SER A 272 -11.33 -2.68 -9.76
CA SER A 272 -11.01 -1.28 -9.43
C SER A 272 -9.66 -1.10 -8.71
N ARG A 273 -9.23 -2.10 -7.95
CA ARG A 273 -7.97 -2.09 -7.18
C ARG A 273 -6.82 -2.73 -7.93
N CYS A 274 -7.10 -3.66 -8.85
CA CYS A 274 -6.13 -4.30 -9.71
C CYS A 274 -6.53 -4.25 -11.20
N PRO A 275 -6.63 -3.06 -11.84
CA PRO A 275 -7.11 -2.93 -13.22
C PRO A 275 -6.26 -3.69 -14.24
N ARG A 276 -4.96 -3.87 -13.94
CA ARG A 276 -3.98 -4.60 -14.76
C ARG A 276 -4.34 -6.07 -15.00
N LEU A 277 -5.20 -6.66 -14.16
CA LEU A 277 -5.77 -7.98 -14.38
C LEU A 277 -6.43 -8.10 -15.78
N LEU A 278 -7.11 -7.04 -16.25
CA LEU A 278 -7.76 -7.01 -17.57
C LEU A 278 -6.77 -6.89 -18.74
N SER A 279 -5.48 -6.65 -18.48
CA SER A 279 -4.43 -6.63 -19.52
C SER A 279 -3.86 -8.01 -19.86
N TYR A 280 -4.17 -9.03 -19.05
CA TYR A 280 -3.60 -10.37 -19.20
C TYR A 280 -4.44 -11.27 -20.12
N SER A 281 -3.78 -12.24 -20.76
CA SER A 281 -4.47 -13.32 -21.47
C SER A 281 -5.10 -14.28 -20.48
N MET A 282 -6.01 -15.12 -20.96
CA MET A 282 -6.70 -16.11 -20.13
C MET A 282 -5.74 -17.14 -19.52
N GLU A 283 -4.68 -17.50 -20.25
CA GLU A 283 -3.63 -18.44 -19.83
C GLU A 283 -2.77 -17.86 -18.70
N GLU A 284 -2.43 -16.57 -18.79
CA GLU A 284 -1.69 -15.86 -17.73
C GLU A 284 -2.55 -15.71 -16.47
N VAL A 285 -3.86 -15.43 -16.61
CA VAL A 285 -4.79 -15.43 -15.47
C VAL A 285 -4.88 -16.82 -14.83
N LYS A 286 -5.10 -17.88 -15.62
CA LYS A 286 -5.10 -19.28 -15.14
C LYS A 286 -3.83 -19.62 -14.37
N THR A 287 -2.66 -19.38 -14.97
CA THR A 287 -1.36 -19.65 -14.34
C THR A 287 -1.19 -18.94 -12.99
N ARG A 288 -1.75 -17.72 -12.85
CA ARG A 288 -1.72 -16.94 -11.60
C ARG A 288 -2.73 -17.41 -10.55
N VAL A 289 -3.88 -17.94 -10.97
CA VAL A 289 -4.85 -18.59 -10.07
C VAL A 289 -4.29 -19.93 -9.59
N ASP A 290 -3.86 -20.77 -10.53
CA ASP A 290 -3.25 -22.09 -10.29
C ASP A 290 -2.03 -22.00 -9.37
N PHE A 291 -1.22 -20.93 -9.46
CA PHE A 291 -0.11 -20.68 -8.52
C PHE A 291 -0.55 -20.73 -7.05
N TYR A 292 -1.72 -20.17 -6.71
CA TYR A 292 -2.22 -20.17 -5.34
C TYR A 292 -2.97 -21.46 -5.00
N LEU A 293 -3.80 -21.99 -5.91
CA LEU A 293 -4.57 -23.22 -5.69
C LEU A 293 -3.66 -24.45 -5.54
N ASN A 294 -2.60 -24.55 -6.35
CA ASN A 294 -1.59 -25.62 -6.24
C ASN A 294 -0.77 -25.57 -4.94
N MET A 295 -0.91 -24.51 -4.13
CA MET A 295 -0.40 -24.48 -2.74
C MET A 295 -1.43 -24.99 -1.71
N GLY A 296 -2.45 -25.73 -2.13
CA GLY A 296 -3.48 -26.28 -1.24
C GLY A 296 -4.48 -25.25 -0.72
N MET A 297 -4.62 -24.11 -1.41
CA MET A 297 -5.64 -23.12 -1.12
C MET A 297 -6.97 -23.54 -1.76
N ASN A 298 -8.08 -23.48 -1.02
CA ASN A 298 -9.41 -23.70 -1.61
C ASN A 298 -9.96 -22.40 -2.22
N GLU A 299 -10.98 -22.54 -3.07
CA GLU A 299 -11.64 -21.44 -3.80
C GLU A 299 -12.19 -20.34 -2.88
N ASN A 300 -12.74 -20.67 -1.71
CA ASN A 300 -13.28 -19.67 -0.78
C ASN A 300 -12.18 -18.82 -0.13
N ASP A 301 -11.09 -19.47 0.28
CA ASP A 301 -9.89 -18.80 0.81
C ASP A 301 -9.22 -17.96 -0.29
N PHE A 302 -9.13 -18.48 -1.52
CA PHE A 302 -8.63 -17.75 -2.69
C PHE A 302 -9.48 -16.51 -3.00
N GLY A 303 -10.81 -16.66 -3.09
CA GLY A 303 -11.74 -15.56 -3.33
C GLY A 303 -11.63 -14.45 -2.29
N THR A 304 -11.53 -14.84 -1.01
CA THR A 304 -11.34 -13.92 0.11
C THR A 304 -9.97 -13.23 0.04
N MET A 305 -8.90 -13.97 -0.26
CA MET A 305 -7.54 -13.45 -0.43
C MET A 305 -7.47 -12.41 -1.56
N VAL A 306 -8.09 -12.70 -2.71
CA VAL A 306 -8.15 -11.80 -3.86
C VAL A 306 -8.96 -10.55 -3.54
N PHE A 307 -10.07 -10.66 -2.78
CA PHE A 307 -10.81 -9.49 -2.30
C PHE A 307 -9.99 -8.62 -1.33
N ASP A 308 -9.29 -9.22 -0.38
CA ASP A 308 -8.50 -8.51 0.65
C ASP A 308 -7.25 -7.81 0.08
N TYR A 309 -6.65 -8.37 -0.98
CA TYR A 309 -5.51 -7.74 -1.66
C TYR A 309 -5.46 -8.08 -3.16
N PRO A 310 -6.30 -7.44 -4.01
CA PRO A 310 -6.39 -7.73 -5.45
C PRO A 310 -5.07 -7.70 -6.23
N GLY A 311 -4.08 -6.97 -5.71
CA GLY A 311 -2.74 -6.89 -6.28
C GLY A 311 -1.97 -8.21 -6.36
N VAL A 312 -2.37 -9.24 -5.60
CA VAL A 312 -1.78 -10.60 -5.65
C VAL A 312 -1.82 -11.24 -7.03
N LEU A 313 -2.80 -10.86 -7.86
CA LEU A 313 -2.93 -11.37 -9.23
C LEU A 313 -2.27 -10.48 -10.28
N GLY A 314 -2.27 -9.15 -10.15
CA GLY A 314 -1.88 -8.27 -11.27
C GLY A 314 -0.56 -7.50 -11.17
N TYR A 315 0.07 -7.40 -9.98
CA TYR A 315 1.20 -6.48 -9.81
C TYR A 315 2.57 -7.13 -9.71
N PHE A 316 2.65 -8.46 -9.57
CA PHE A 316 3.91 -9.22 -9.45
C PHE A 316 4.14 -10.12 -10.67
N THR A 317 5.39 -10.36 -11.04
CA THR A 317 5.73 -11.43 -11.98
C THR A 317 5.62 -12.80 -11.29
N LEU A 318 5.42 -13.87 -12.07
CA LEU A 318 5.44 -15.24 -11.52
C LEU A 318 6.79 -15.57 -10.87
N GLU A 319 7.89 -14.98 -11.35
CA GLU A 319 9.21 -15.13 -10.74
C GLU A 319 9.26 -14.48 -9.34
N GLU A 320 8.85 -13.22 -9.19
CA GLU A 320 8.78 -12.53 -7.89
C GLU A 320 7.87 -13.28 -6.90
N MET A 321 6.76 -13.85 -7.40
CA MET A 321 5.83 -14.65 -6.59
C MET A 321 6.51 -15.93 -6.07
N ASN A 322 7.23 -16.65 -6.94
CA ASN A 322 7.99 -17.84 -6.57
C ASN A 322 9.15 -17.51 -5.60
N GLN A 323 9.91 -16.45 -5.85
CA GLN A 323 11.00 -15.99 -4.97
C GLN A 323 10.47 -15.72 -3.54
N LYS A 324 9.30 -15.07 -3.40
CA LYS A 324 8.69 -14.80 -2.10
C LYS A 324 8.20 -16.07 -1.40
N VAL A 325 7.58 -16.99 -2.12
CA VAL A 325 7.18 -18.31 -1.58
C VAL A 325 8.39 -19.12 -1.13
N ASN A 326 9.47 -19.15 -1.92
CA ASN A 326 10.69 -19.88 -1.59
C ASN A 326 11.37 -19.29 -0.34
N TYR A 327 11.49 -17.96 -0.24
CA TYR A 327 12.02 -17.30 0.97
C TYR A 327 11.18 -17.61 2.22
N LEU A 328 9.86 -17.76 2.11
CA LEU A 328 9.02 -18.20 3.24
C LEU A 328 9.24 -19.68 3.59
N LYS A 329 9.46 -20.55 2.60
CA LYS A 329 9.79 -21.98 2.79
C LYS A 329 11.13 -22.19 3.49
N GLU A 330 12.11 -21.28 3.33
CA GLU A 330 13.41 -21.36 4.03
C GLU A 330 13.25 -21.50 5.56
N PHE A 331 12.21 -20.89 6.16
CA PHE A 331 11.92 -21.00 7.59
C PHE A 331 11.32 -22.36 8.03
N GLY A 332 11.08 -23.30 7.11
CA GLY A 332 10.56 -24.63 7.42
C GLY A 332 9.03 -24.71 7.44
N LEU A 333 8.38 -23.88 6.63
CA LEU A 333 6.97 -23.98 6.28
C LEU A 333 6.82 -24.93 5.08
N SER A 334 5.83 -25.81 5.10
CA SER A 334 5.47 -26.59 3.90
C SER A 334 4.86 -25.69 2.82
N THR A 335 4.72 -26.19 1.58
CA THR A 335 4.01 -25.47 0.53
C THR A 335 2.57 -25.14 0.94
N GLU A 336 1.88 -26.06 1.61
CA GLU A 336 0.53 -25.83 2.14
C GLU A 336 0.49 -24.80 3.27
N ASP A 337 1.47 -24.79 4.16
CA ASP A 337 1.54 -23.79 5.23
C ASP A 337 1.74 -22.39 4.64
N VAL A 338 2.53 -22.26 3.57
CA VAL A 338 2.67 -21.00 2.84
C VAL A 338 1.37 -20.63 2.12
N GLY A 339 0.66 -21.59 1.52
CA GLY A 339 -0.68 -21.37 0.97
C GLY A 339 -1.65 -20.78 2.01
N LYS A 340 -1.80 -21.46 3.15
CA LYS A 340 -2.63 -21.01 4.30
C LYS A 340 -2.18 -19.65 4.84
N LEU A 341 -0.86 -19.40 4.90
CA LEU A 341 -0.28 -18.13 5.35
C LEU A 341 -0.63 -16.97 4.40
N LEU A 342 -0.58 -17.20 3.09
CA LEU A 342 -0.87 -16.21 2.07
C LEU A 342 -2.37 -15.96 1.92
N ALA A 343 -3.21 -16.98 2.06
CA ALA A 343 -4.66 -16.81 2.16
C ALA A 343 -5.03 -15.87 3.33
N PHE A 344 -4.46 -16.11 4.52
CA PHE A 344 -4.71 -15.30 5.70
C PHE A 344 -4.04 -13.91 5.68
N ARG A 345 -2.92 -13.75 4.97
CA ARG A 345 -2.19 -12.47 4.89
C ARG A 345 -1.54 -12.22 3.52
N PRO A 346 -2.34 -11.94 2.47
CA PRO A 346 -1.81 -11.75 1.12
C PRO A 346 -0.91 -10.53 0.96
N GLN A 347 -0.97 -9.57 1.88
CA GLN A 347 -0.10 -8.39 1.88
C GLN A 347 1.39 -8.75 2.13
N LEU A 348 1.70 -10.01 2.49
CA LEU A 348 3.06 -10.55 2.41
C LEU A 348 3.60 -10.52 0.98
N MET A 349 2.79 -10.83 -0.04
CA MET A 349 3.20 -10.74 -1.46
C MET A 349 3.56 -9.30 -1.87
N GLY A 350 2.97 -8.31 -1.21
CA GLY A 350 3.29 -6.88 -1.39
C GLY A 350 4.54 -6.40 -0.64
N CYS A 351 5.25 -7.27 0.08
CA CYS A 351 6.49 -6.92 0.77
C CYS A 351 7.71 -7.14 -0.13
N SER A 352 8.75 -6.32 0.07
CA SER A 352 10.07 -6.49 -0.56
C SER A 352 10.94 -7.43 0.28
N ILE A 353 11.61 -8.39 -0.36
CA ILE A 353 12.53 -9.31 0.32
C ILE A 353 13.74 -8.51 0.85
N GLU A 354 14.38 -7.72 -0.02
CA GLU A 354 15.60 -6.96 0.31
C GLU A 354 15.37 -5.84 1.31
N GLU A 355 14.30 -5.04 1.15
CA GLU A 355 14.10 -3.83 1.96
C GLU A 355 13.33 -4.09 3.26
N ARG A 356 12.54 -5.17 3.34
CA ARG A 356 11.66 -5.43 4.49
C ARG A 356 11.97 -6.73 5.20
N TRP A 357 12.06 -7.85 4.48
CA TRP A 357 12.23 -9.15 5.13
C TRP A 357 13.67 -9.39 5.59
N LYS A 358 14.67 -9.24 4.72
CA LYS A 358 16.08 -9.48 5.10
C LYS A 358 16.57 -8.64 6.29
N PRO A 359 16.30 -7.32 6.39
CA PRO A 359 16.74 -6.52 7.53
C PRO A 359 16.06 -6.94 8.83
N LEU A 360 14.74 -7.19 8.80
CA LEU A 360 13.98 -7.70 9.93
C LEU A 360 14.49 -9.09 10.37
N VAL A 361 14.71 -9.99 9.42
CA VAL A 361 15.15 -11.37 9.67
C VAL A 361 16.57 -11.39 10.26
N LYS A 362 17.51 -10.62 9.70
CA LYS A 362 18.85 -10.44 10.25
C LYS A 362 18.81 -9.91 11.68
N TYR A 363 17.94 -8.94 11.97
CA TYR A 363 17.80 -8.39 13.32
C TYR A 363 17.18 -9.38 14.30
N LEU A 364 16.17 -10.16 13.89
CA LEU A 364 15.57 -11.19 14.75
C LEU A 364 16.56 -12.33 15.05
N TYR A 365 17.39 -12.73 14.08
CA TYR A 365 18.52 -13.65 14.33
C TYR A 365 19.56 -13.07 15.30
N TYR A 366 19.88 -11.78 15.21
CA TYR A 366 20.76 -11.11 16.18
C TYR A 366 20.19 -11.13 17.61
N LEU A 367 18.87 -11.10 17.78
CA LEU A 367 18.19 -11.29 19.08
C LEU A 367 18.11 -12.76 19.53
N GLY A 368 18.84 -13.68 18.88
CA GLY A 368 18.88 -15.11 19.23
C GLY A 368 17.64 -15.90 18.83
N ILE A 369 16.79 -15.37 17.94
CA ILE A 369 15.58 -16.08 17.48
C ILE A 369 15.97 -17.16 16.46
N SER A 370 15.72 -18.43 16.80
CA SER A 370 15.98 -19.56 15.89
C SER A 370 15.03 -19.56 14.69
N ARG A 371 15.39 -20.35 13.66
CA ARG A 371 14.53 -20.63 12.49
C ARG A 371 13.11 -21.06 12.89
N ASP A 372 12.97 -21.91 13.90
CA ASP A 372 11.67 -22.33 14.43
C ASP A 372 10.92 -21.22 15.16
N GLY A 373 11.64 -20.31 15.83
CA GLY A 373 11.07 -19.08 16.36
C GLY A 373 10.51 -18.19 15.26
N MET A 374 11.23 -18.04 14.14
CA MET A 374 10.78 -17.29 12.96
C MET A 374 9.53 -17.91 12.34
N ARG A 375 9.53 -19.23 12.14
CA ARG A 375 8.37 -20.02 11.70
C ARG A 375 7.16 -19.78 12.61
N ARG A 376 7.33 -19.90 13.94
CA ARG A 376 6.27 -19.65 14.92
C ARG A 376 5.74 -18.20 14.83
N MET A 377 6.61 -17.22 14.65
CA MET A 377 6.21 -15.81 14.50
C MET A 377 5.40 -15.58 13.20
N LEU A 378 5.82 -16.18 12.08
CA LEU A 378 5.08 -16.15 10.82
C LEU A 378 3.69 -16.77 10.97
N THR A 379 3.57 -17.99 11.51
CA THR A 379 2.28 -18.69 11.66
C THR A 379 1.33 -17.97 12.64
N ILE A 380 1.83 -17.49 13.77
CA ILE A 380 0.97 -16.85 14.79
C ILE A 380 0.59 -15.40 14.42
N LYS A 381 1.50 -14.65 13.78
CA LYS A 381 1.25 -13.23 13.47
C LYS A 381 2.03 -12.75 12.24
N PRO A 382 1.64 -13.16 11.02
CA PRO A 382 2.38 -12.84 9.79
C PRO A 382 2.52 -11.34 9.53
N MET A 383 1.54 -10.55 9.99
CA MET A 383 1.53 -9.08 9.91
C MET A 383 2.80 -8.41 10.45
N ILE A 384 3.56 -9.05 11.36
CA ILE A 384 4.86 -8.53 11.84
C ILE A 384 5.83 -8.30 10.67
N PHE A 385 5.85 -9.22 9.70
CA PHE A 385 6.71 -9.16 8.51
C PHE A 385 6.20 -8.15 7.45
N CYS A 386 5.04 -7.54 7.67
CA CYS A 386 4.55 -6.41 6.89
C CYS A 386 5.00 -5.04 7.45
N PHE A 387 5.51 -4.97 8.67
CA PHE A 387 5.92 -3.70 9.29
C PHE A 387 7.31 -3.24 8.83
N ASN A 388 7.56 -1.93 8.89
CA ASN A 388 8.90 -1.37 8.73
C ASN A 388 9.71 -1.64 10.02
N PHE A 389 10.84 -2.32 9.88
CA PHE A 389 11.69 -2.74 11.00
C PHE A 389 12.16 -1.54 11.85
N GLU A 390 12.77 -0.53 11.23
CA GLU A 390 13.47 0.58 11.88
C GLU A 390 12.54 1.49 12.69
N THR A 391 11.38 1.82 12.14
CA THR A 391 10.40 2.73 12.76
C THR A 391 9.44 2.03 13.71
N THR A 392 9.21 0.72 13.55
CA THR A 392 8.13 0.01 14.26
C THR A 392 8.61 -1.11 15.17
N ILE A 393 9.67 -1.84 14.83
CA ILE A 393 10.16 -3.00 15.59
C ILE A 393 11.33 -2.60 16.49
N ALA A 394 12.38 -1.99 15.93
CA ALA A 394 13.57 -1.58 16.68
C ALA A 394 13.26 -0.70 17.91
N PRO A 395 12.35 0.30 17.86
CA PRO A 395 12.08 1.16 19.02
C PRO A 395 11.32 0.42 20.14
N LYS A 396 10.60 -0.66 19.83
CA LYS A 396 9.99 -1.53 20.85
C LYS A 396 11.04 -2.36 21.55
N VAL A 397 11.96 -2.95 20.79
CA VAL A 397 13.07 -3.75 21.35
C VAL A 397 14.00 -2.88 22.18
N GLN A 398 14.32 -1.68 21.72
CA GLN A 398 15.10 -0.73 22.50
C GLN A 398 14.38 -0.39 23.82
N PHE A 399 13.08 -0.06 23.78
CA PHE A 399 12.30 0.15 25.00
C PHE A 399 12.33 -1.06 25.97
N PHE A 400 12.39 -2.30 25.47
CA PHE A 400 12.53 -3.47 26.34
C PHE A 400 13.92 -3.55 27.01
N ARG A 401 15.00 -3.17 26.30
CA ARG A 401 16.33 -3.01 26.91
C ARG A 401 16.33 -1.89 27.97
N ASP A 402 15.71 -0.75 27.64
CA ASP A 402 15.66 0.42 28.52
C ASP A 402 14.96 0.13 29.86
N ILE A 403 13.98 -0.79 29.89
CA ILE A 403 13.31 -1.27 31.13
C ILE A 403 13.98 -2.51 31.77
N GLY A 404 15.21 -2.85 31.35
CA GLY A 404 16.01 -3.92 31.95
C GLY A 404 15.64 -5.35 31.54
N VAL A 405 14.97 -5.57 30.40
CA VAL A 405 14.88 -6.94 29.83
C VAL A 405 16.27 -7.35 29.34
N ARG A 406 16.78 -8.50 29.83
CA ARG A 406 18.09 -9.02 29.40
C ARG A 406 18.07 -9.36 27.91
N GLU A 407 19.15 -9.07 27.20
CA GLU A 407 19.26 -9.28 25.75
C GLU A 407 18.95 -10.74 25.33
N ASP A 408 19.45 -11.72 26.08
CA ASP A 408 19.23 -13.16 25.86
C ASP A 408 17.77 -13.61 26.10
N ALA A 409 17.00 -12.82 26.84
CA ALA A 409 15.58 -13.06 27.09
C ALA A 409 14.67 -12.40 26.04
N ILE A 410 15.14 -11.38 25.29
CA ILE A 410 14.33 -10.64 24.32
C ILE A 410 13.82 -11.57 23.21
N GLY A 411 14.69 -12.35 22.56
CA GLY A 411 14.29 -13.25 21.48
C GLY A 411 13.21 -14.25 21.93
N ASN A 412 13.45 -14.90 23.06
CA ASN A 412 12.51 -15.84 23.69
C ASN A 412 11.16 -15.18 24.04
N MET A 413 11.17 -13.96 24.57
CA MET A 413 9.97 -13.18 24.89
C MET A 413 9.15 -12.85 23.63
N LEU A 414 9.81 -12.41 22.55
CA LEU A 414 9.17 -12.09 21.27
C LEU A 414 8.60 -13.34 20.59
N VAL A 415 9.35 -14.45 20.58
CA VAL A 415 8.89 -15.74 20.04
C VAL A 415 7.72 -16.29 20.84
N LYS A 416 7.75 -16.17 22.18
CA LYS A 416 6.66 -16.64 23.06
C LYS A 416 5.34 -15.90 22.79
N PHE A 417 5.39 -14.58 22.63
CA PHE A 417 4.20 -13.76 22.38
C PHE A 417 4.37 -12.78 21.20
N PRO A 418 4.36 -13.27 19.95
CA PRO A 418 4.56 -12.44 18.75
C PRO A 418 3.59 -11.25 18.62
N PRO A 419 2.30 -11.34 19.01
CA PRO A 419 1.38 -10.19 18.97
C PRO A 419 1.89 -8.93 19.69
N LEU A 420 2.83 -9.05 20.64
CA LEU A 420 3.49 -7.92 21.29
C LEU A 420 4.02 -6.87 20.29
N LEU A 421 4.61 -7.31 19.18
CA LEU A 421 5.17 -6.42 18.15
C LEU A 421 4.09 -5.66 17.35
N THR A 422 2.82 -6.07 17.44
CA THR A 422 1.68 -5.39 16.81
C THR A 422 1.06 -4.30 17.69
N TYR A 423 1.40 -4.25 18.98
CA TYR A 423 0.84 -3.26 19.91
C TYR A 423 1.54 -1.89 19.79
N SER A 424 0.79 -0.82 20.04
CA SER A 424 1.36 0.53 20.08
C SER A 424 2.30 0.68 21.28
N LEU A 425 3.55 1.10 21.02
CA LEU A 425 4.53 1.36 22.06
C LEU A 425 3.99 2.40 23.07
N HIS A 426 3.46 3.51 22.57
CA HIS A 426 3.01 4.64 23.40
C HIS A 426 1.58 4.48 23.93
N LYS A 427 0.66 3.88 23.17
CA LYS A 427 -0.77 3.77 23.58
C LYS A 427 -1.10 2.47 24.34
N LYS A 428 -0.20 1.48 24.36
CA LYS A 428 -0.47 0.16 24.95
C LYS A 428 0.66 -0.38 25.82
N ILE A 429 1.87 -0.49 25.28
CA ILE A 429 3.01 -1.12 25.99
C ILE A 429 3.45 -0.24 27.19
N ARG A 430 3.84 1.02 26.94
CA ARG A 430 4.29 1.95 28.00
C ARG A 430 3.25 2.15 29.13
N PRO A 431 1.95 2.40 28.86
CA PRO A 431 0.95 2.53 29.91
C PRO A 431 0.81 1.30 30.82
N VAL A 432 0.95 0.08 30.27
CA VAL A 432 0.89 -1.14 31.09
C VAL A 432 2.14 -1.27 31.96
N VAL A 433 3.34 -0.98 31.43
CA VAL A 433 4.58 -0.98 32.22
C VAL A 433 4.51 0.03 33.38
N ILE A 434 4.08 1.27 33.10
CA ILE A 434 3.89 2.31 34.11
C ILE A 434 2.86 1.86 35.17
N TYR A 435 1.76 1.23 34.76
CA TYR A 435 0.76 0.70 35.69
C TYR A 435 1.33 -0.39 36.61
N LEU A 436 2.10 -1.34 36.07
CA LEU A 436 2.73 -2.40 36.85
C LEU A 436 3.68 -1.84 37.92
N MET A 437 4.50 -0.85 37.54
CA MET A 437 5.43 -0.21 38.47
C MET A 437 4.74 0.66 39.53
N THR A 438 3.77 1.50 39.12
CA THR A 438 3.19 2.53 40.01
C THR A 438 1.96 2.08 40.81
N LYS A 439 1.20 1.07 40.33
CA LYS A 439 -0.06 0.63 40.95
C LYS A 439 -0.07 -0.84 41.35
N ALA A 440 0.65 -1.71 40.64
CA ALA A 440 0.76 -3.13 41.00
C ALA A 440 1.98 -3.43 41.92
N GLY A 441 2.86 -2.45 42.15
CA GLY A 441 3.98 -2.55 43.10
C GLY A 441 5.25 -3.22 42.56
N VAL A 442 5.32 -3.55 41.27
CA VAL A 442 6.49 -4.19 40.65
C VAL A 442 7.68 -3.23 40.70
N THR A 443 8.83 -3.69 41.20
CA THR A 443 10.02 -2.83 41.30
C THR A 443 10.65 -2.57 39.92
N GLU A 444 11.40 -1.48 39.81
CA GLU A 444 12.20 -1.17 38.61
C GLU A 444 13.27 -2.23 38.33
N LYS A 445 13.75 -2.96 39.36
CA LYS A 445 14.68 -4.08 39.16
C LYS A 445 13.98 -5.33 38.62
N ASP A 446 12.70 -5.52 38.95
CA ASP A 446 11.94 -6.71 38.57
C ASP A 446 11.15 -6.53 37.26
N ILE A 447 10.87 -5.30 36.81
CA ILE A 447 9.98 -5.08 35.66
C ILE A 447 10.49 -5.76 34.38
N GLY A 448 11.80 -5.73 34.11
CA GLY A 448 12.40 -6.47 33.00
C GLY A 448 12.19 -7.99 33.10
N LYS A 449 12.39 -8.58 34.29
CA LYS A 449 12.11 -10.00 34.58
C LYS A 449 10.62 -10.32 34.38
N VAL A 450 9.71 -9.49 34.89
CA VAL A 450 8.25 -9.66 34.78
C VAL A 450 7.80 -9.66 33.33
N ILE A 451 8.28 -8.71 32.53
CA ILE A 451 7.93 -8.59 31.11
C ILE A 451 8.53 -9.72 30.27
N ALA A 452 9.77 -10.14 30.55
CA ALA A 452 10.39 -11.30 29.89
C ALA A 452 9.63 -12.62 30.16
N LEU A 453 9.24 -12.85 31.41
CA LEU A 453 8.54 -14.07 31.83
C LEU A 453 7.06 -14.08 31.43
N GLY A 454 6.39 -12.92 31.39
CA GLY A 454 4.96 -12.79 31.09
C GLY A 454 4.62 -11.66 30.11
N PRO A 455 5.17 -11.66 28.87
CA PRO A 455 4.95 -10.59 27.89
C PRO A 455 3.48 -10.38 27.54
N GLU A 456 2.62 -11.38 27.74
CA GLU A 456 1.19 -11.28 27.51
C GLU A 456 0.48 -10.28 28.43
N LEU A 457 1.10 -9.89 29.57
CA LEU A 457 0.61 -8.80 30.42
C LEU A 457 0.47 -7.49 29.64
N LEU A 458 1.38 -7.22 28.70
CA LEU A 458 1.33 -6.03 27.83
C LEU A 458 0.12 -6.05 26.88
N GLY A 459 -0.54 -7.19 26.70
CA GLY A 459 -1.82 -7.32 26.01
C GLY A 459 -3.04 -7.04 26.88
N CYS A 460 -2.95 -7.18 28.21
CA CYS A 460 -4.09 -7.03 29.12
C CYS A 460 -4.68 -5.60 29.13
N ASN A 461 -5.98 -5.50 29.37
CA ASN A 461 -6.62 -4.21 29.61
C ASN A 461 -6.35 -3.78 31.06
N ILE A 462 -5.94 -2.54 31.27
CA ILE A 462 -5.60 -2.03 32.61
C ILE A 462 -6.85 -2.07 33.50
N ALA A 463 -7.88 -1.28 33.17
CA ALA A 463 -9.08 -1.16 34.00
C ALA A 463 -9.88 -2.48 34.12
N LYS A 464 -10.03 -3.25 33.03
CA LYS A 464 -10.87 -4.45 33.00
C LYS A 464 -10.19 -5.74 33.46
N THR A 465 -8.86 -5.77 33.64
CA THR A 465 -8.14 -7.01 33.96
C THR A 465 -7.08 -6.80 35.04
N LEU A 466 -6.12 -5.91 34.81
CA LEU A 466 -5.01 -5.71 35.75
C LEU A 466 -5.51 -5.07 37.04
N GLU A 467 -6.32 -4.01 36.95
CA GLU A 467 -6.82 -3.27 38.10
C GLU A 467 -7.82 -4.07 38.94
N VAL A 468 -8.65 -4.90 38.30
CA VAL A 468 -9.55 -5.83 39.00
C VAL A 468 -8.76 -6.84 39.82
N ASN A 469 -7.70 -7.44 39.24
CA ASN A 469 -6.83 -8.38 39.95
C ASN A 469 -6.02 -7.70 41.07
N VAL A 470 -5.44 -6.51 40.81
CA VAL A 470 -4.71 -5.76 41.85
C VAL A 470 -5.62 -5.42 43.02
N LYS A 471 -6.82 -4.84 42.78
CA LYS A 471 -7.80 -4.54 43.84
C LYS A 471 -8.21 -5.79 44.61
N TYR A 472 -8.40 -6.91 43.93
CA TYR A 472 -8.70 -8.18 44.58
C TYR A 472 -7.60 -8.59 45.56
N PHE A 473 -6.33 -8.68 45.12
CA PHE A 473 -5.23 -9.09 46.01
C PHE A 473 -5.02 -8.11 47.19
N LEU A 474 -5.15 -6.81 46.96
CA LEU A 474 -5.11 -5.80 48.04
C LEU A 474 -6.26 -5.97 49.05
N SER A 475 -7.47 -6.34 48.58
CA SER A 475 -8.63 -6.63 49.44
C SER A 475 -8.44 -7.86 50.34
N LEU A 476 -7.49 -8.75 50.00
CA LEU A 476 -7.13 -9.89 50.86
C LEU A 476 -6.19 -9.50 52.02
N GLY A 477 -5.75 -8.23 52.07
CA GLY A 477 -4.77 -7.73 53.05
C GLY A 477 -3.31 -7.83 52.59
N ILE A 478 -3.05 -8.19 51.34
CA ILE A 478 -1.68 -8.22 50.78
C ILE A 478 -1.23 -6.78 50.52
N ARG A 479 -0.05 -6.39 51.02
CA ARG A 479 0.50 -5.04 50.79
C ARG A 479 0.99 -4.90 49.34
N VAL A 480 0.89 -3.69 48.76
CA VAL A 480 1.34 -3.38 47.39
C VAL A 480 2.74 -3.91 47.08
N ARG A 481 3.70 -3.73 48.00
CA ARG A 481 5.08 -4.23 47.82
C ARG A 481 5.14 -5.77 47.73
N GLN A 482 4.43 -6.46 48.61
CA GLN A 482 4.36 -7.92 48.61
C GLN A 482 3.68 -8.41 47.32
N LEU A 483 2.61 -7.75 46.86
CA LEU A 483 1.99 -8.05 45.57
C LEU A 483 2.97 -7.85 44.40
N GLY A 484 3.79 -6.81 44.43
CA GLY A 484 4.87 -6.58 43.47
C GLY A 484 5.89 -7.72 43.41
N GLU A 485 6.34 -8.18 44.58
CA GLU A 485 7.23 -9.35 44.73
C GLU A 485 6.55 -10.63 44.19
N MET A 486 5.26 -10.87 44.51
CA MET A 486 4.47 -11.98 43.99
C MET A 486 4.32 -11.96 42.46
N ILE A 487 4.15 -10.78 41.85
CA ILE A 487 4.13 -10.59 40.39
C ILE A 487 5.52 -10.82 39.80
N GLY A 488 6.57 -10.39 40.50
CA GLY A 488 7.98 -10.66 40.17
C GLY A 488 8.28 -12.14 39.96
N ASP A 489 7.69 -13.01 40.79
CA ASP A 489 7.89 -14.46 40.72
C ASP A 489 6.85 -15.21 39.88
N PHE A 490 5.64 -14.67 39.75
CA PHE A 490 4.59 -15.28 38.92
C PHE A 490 3.76 -14.23 38.15
N PRO A 491 4.27 -13.64 37.06
CA PRO A 491 3.58 -12.58 36.30
C PRO A 491 2.18 -12.96 35.81
N LYS A 492 1.93 -14.26 35.55
CA LYS A 492 0.62 -14.77 35.12
C LYS A 492 -0.48 -14.58 36.19
N LEU A 493 -0.14 -14.28 37.45
CA LEU A 493 -1.07 -14.00 38.54
C LEU A 493 -2.16 -13.00 38.14
N LEU A 494 -1.79 -11.88 37.50
CA LEU A 494 -2.73 -10.82 37.09
C LEU A 494 -3.57 -11.15 35.84
N ARG A 495 -3.42 -12.35 35.26
CA ARG A 495 -4.17 -12.81 34.07
C ARG A 495 -5.32 -13.76 34.40
N TYR A 496 -5.45 -14.19 35.65
CA TYR A 496 -6.57 -15.03 36.07
C TYR A 496 -7.86 -14.20 36.20
N LYS A 497 -9.02 -14.87 36.07
CA LYS A 497 -10.31 -14.28 36.46
C LYS A 497 -10.44 -14.37 37.98
N VAL A 498 -10.88 -13.31 38.63
CA VAL A 498 -11.06 -13.27 40.10
C VAL A 498 -12.02 -14.35 40.58
N ASP A 499 -13.04 -14.68 39.80
CA ASP A 499 -14.01 -15.77 40.06
C ASP A 499 -13.35 -17.15 40.20
N LEU A 500 -12.16 -17.35 39.61
CA LEU A 500 -11.35 -18.58 39.71
C LEU A 500 -10.29 -18.50 40.82
N LEU A 501 -9.97 -17.30 41.30
CA LEU A 501 -9.04 -17.07 42.42
C LEU A 501 -9.77 -17.19 43.76
N TYR A 502 -10.98 -16.62 43.84
CA TYR A 502 -11.76 -16.52 45.07
C TYR A 502 -12.09 -17.90 45.70
N PRO A 503 -12.58 -18.93 44.99
CA PRO A 503 -12.81 -20.26 45.57
C PRO A 503 -11.53 -20.90 46.11
N LYS A 504 -10.39 -20.74 45.42
CA LYS A 504 -9.09 -21.29 45.85
C LYS A 504 -8.61 -20.62 47.14
N TYR A 505 -8.72 -19.30 47.22
CA TYR A 505 -8.40 -18.56 48.45
C TYR A 505 -9.36 -18.90 49.59
N GLN A 506 -10.66 -19.03 49.30
CA GLN A 506 -11.65 -19.42 50.29
C GLN A 506 -11.35 -20.82 50.86
N TYR A 507 -11.03 -21.80 50.01
CA TYR A 507 -10.65 -23.15 50.43
C TYR A 507 -9.38 -23.14 51.31
N LEU A 508 -8.34 -22.41 50.88
CA LEU A 508 -7.11 -22.23 51.64
C LEU A 508 -7.35 -21.69 53.06
N ARG A 509 -8.18 -20.66 53.19
CA ARG A 509 -8.42 -19.98 54.48
C ARG A 509 -9.45 -20.68 55.36
N ARG A 510 -10.54 -21.20 54.79
CA ARG A 510 -11.67 -21.79 55.54
C ARG A 510 -11.56 -23.30 55.73
N THR A 511 -10.94 -24.02 54.79
CA THR A 511 -10.89 -25.49 54.81
C THR A 511 -9.49 -26.03 55.10
N MET A 512 -8.44 -25.45 54.52
CA MET A 512 -7.04 -25.82 54.85
C MET A 512 -6.48 -25.07 56.07
N VAL A 513 -7.20 -24.05 56.56
CA VAL A 513 -6.86 -23.21 57.72
C VAL A 513 -5.43 -22.64 57.65
N ARG A 514 -4.97 -22.25 56.45
CA ARG A 514 -3.60 -21.74 56.21
C ARG A 514 -3.50 -20.22 56.34
N PRO A 515 -2.36 -19.66 56.75
CA PRO A 515 -2.14 -18.21 56.77
C PRO A 515 -2.14 -17.63 55.35
N LEU A 516 -2.42 -16.32 55.23
CA LEU A 516 -2.26 -15.58 53.96
C LEU A 516 -0.81 -15.63 53.44
N GLN A 517 0.17 -15.73 54.35
CA GLN A 517 1.59 -15.81 54.04
C GLN A 517 1.93 -16.97 53.08
N ASP A 518 1.26 -18.13 53.20
CA ASP A 518 1.48 -19.29 52.34
C ASP A 518 1.29 -18.98 50.83
N VAL A 519 0.37 -18.08 50.46
CA VAL A 519 0.17 -17.66 49.06
C VAL A 519 1.03 -16.47 48.64
N ILE A 520 1.58 -15.71 49.59
CA ILE A 520 2.58 -14.68 49.30
C ILE A 520 3.92 -15.37 48.95
N GLU A 521 4.32 -16.37 49.73
CA GLU A 521 5.51 -17.19 49.49
C GLU A 521 5.37 -18.14 48.29
N PHE A 522 4.14 -18.54 47.94
CA PHE A 522 3.88 -19.41 46.78
C PHE A 522 2.69 -18.93 45.93
N PRO A 523 2.83 -17.82 45.16
CA PRO A 523 1.74 -17.25 44.34
C PRO A 523 1.25 -18.22 43.26
N ARG A 524 2.09 -19.18 42.86
CA ARG A 524 1.77 -20.26 41.94
C ARG A 524 0.65 -21.18 42.45
N PHE A 525 0.31 -21.15 43.75
CA PHE A 525 -0.89 -21.79 44.31
C PHE A 525 -2.13 -21.60 43.43
N PHE A 526 -2.39 -20.36 43.00
CA PHE A 526 -3.55 -20.01 42.17
C PHE A 526 -3.56 -20.65 40.77
N SER A 527 -2.43 -21.18 40.31
CA SER A 527 -2.32 -21.85 39.01
C SER A 527 -2.81 -23.29 38.99
N TYR A 528 -2.82 -23.99 40.14
CA TYR A 528 -3.25 -25.38 40.25
C TYR A 528 -4.78 -25.51 40.25
N SER A 529 -5.30 -26.66 39.81
CA SER A 529 -6.74 -26.96 39.88
C SER A 529 -7.20 -27.07 41.34
N LEU A 530 -8.40 -26.56 41.64
CA LEU A 530 -8.99 -26.71 42.97
C LEU A 530 -9.40 -28.17 43.19
N GLU A 531 -10.30 -28.66 42.34
CA GLU A 531 -10.87 -30.01 42.41
C GLU A 531 -9.83 -31.11 42.13
N GLU A 532 -8.97 -30.94 41.13
CA GLU A 532 -8.07 -32.02 40.66
C GLU A 532 -6.71 -32.07 41.38
N ARG A 533 -6.32 -31.03 42.12
CA ARG A 533 -4.95 -30.94 42.68
C ARG A 533 -4.90 -30.46 44.12
N ILE A 534 -5.58 -29.35 44.44
CA ILE A 534 -5.53 -28.77 45.79
C ILE A 534 -6.35 -29.61 46.77
N ILE A 535 -7.60 -29.93 46.44
CA ILE A 535 -8.50 -30.70 47.31
C ILE A 535 -8.00 -32.14 47.55
N PRO A 536 -7.63 -32.94 46.54
CA PRO A 536 -7.26 -34.35 46.75
C PRO A 536 -5.99 -34.48 47.58
N ARG A 537 -4.96 -33.68 47.26
CA ARG A 537 -3.72 -33.66 48.05
C ARG A 537 -3.93 -33.15 49.47
N HIS A 538 -4.87 -32.22 49.69
CA HIS A 538 -5.21 -31.78 51.04
C HIS A 538 -5.87 -32.90 51.85
N LYS A 539 -6.81 -33.65 51.27
CA LYS A 539 -7.42 -34.82 51.91
C LYS A 539 -6.38 -35.86 52.32
N ILE A 540 -5.52 -36.27 51.39
CA ILE A 540 -4.42 -37.23 51.66
C ILE A 540 -3.53 -36.75 52.81
N MET A 541 -3.19 -35.46 52.86
CA MET A 541 -2.40 -34.87 53.95
C MET A 541 -3.13 -34.94 55.31
N VAL A 542 -4.43 -34.65 55.34
CA VAL A 542 -5.25 -34.71 56.56
C VAL A 542 -5.40 -36.15 57.06
N GLU A 543 -5.74 -37.09 56.17
CA GLU A 543 -5.88 -38.52 56.47
C GLU A 543 -4.60 -39.10 57.06
N ASN A 544 -3.44 -38.77 56.47
CA ASN A 544 -2.13 -39.22 56.94
C ASN A 544 -1.57 -38.39 58.10
N ARG A 545 -2.28 -37.35 58.55
CA ARG A 545 -1.84 -36.39 59.59
C ARG A 545 -0.47 -35.77 59.31
N VAL A 546 -0.21 -35.37 58.07
CA VAL A 546 1.05 -34.75 57.64
C VAL A 546 0.85 -33.32 57.17
N ASN A 547 1.85 -32.47 57.39
CA ASN A 547 1.83 -31.07 56.97
C ASN A 547 3.09 -30.70 56.17
N PHE A 548 2.90 -29.94 55.09
CA PHE A 548 3.91 -29.42 54.17
C PHE A 548 3.61 -27.95 53.82
N LYS A 549 4.65 -27.19 53.43
CA LYS A 549 4.48 -25.89 52.75
C LYS A 549 3.82 -26.10 51.37
N LEU A 550 3.00 -25.16 50.90
CA LEU A 550 2.23 -25.30 49.65
C LEU A 550 3.10 -25.67 48.43
N ARG A 551 4.34 -25.15 48.35
CA ARG A 551 5.31 -25.52 47.30
C ARG A 551 5.56 -27.02 47.24
N TYR A 552 5.80 -27.67 48.38
CA TYR A 552 6.07 -29.10 48.48
C TYR A 552 4.81 -29.97 48.38
N MET A 553 3.63 -29.39 48.63
CA MET A 553 2.35 -30.04 48.40
C MET A 553 1.96 -30.07 46.92
N LEU A 554 2.22 -29.00 46.16
CA LEU A 554 1.58 -28.78 44.84
C LEU A 554 2.53 -28.84 43.64
N ALA A 555 3.82 -28.54 43.81
CA ALA A 555 4.74 -28.40 42.68
C ALA A 555 5.33 -29.72 42.16
N CYS A 556 5.35 -30.77 42.99
CA CYS A 556 5.85 -32.10 42.67
C CYS A 556 4.83 -32.96 41.89
N THR A 557 5.30 -34.05 41.28
CA THR A 557 4.45 -35.09 40.65
C THR A 557 3.60 -35.83 41.69
N ASP A 558 2.68 -36.70 41.28
CA ASP A 558 1.82 -37.44 42.21
C ASP A 558 2.60 -38.57 42.91
N GLU A 559 3.55 -39.19 42.23
CA GLU A 559 4.50 -40.15 42.78
C GLU A 559 5.39 -39.49 43.83
N GLU A 560 6.03 -38.37 43.49
CA GLU A 560 6.86 -37.58 44.42
C GLU A 560 6.08 -37.09 45.64
N PHE A 561 4.80 -36.73 45.46
CA PHE A 561 3.93 -36.32 46.55
C PHE A 561 3.59 -37.49 47.48
N ASN A 562 3.18 -38.62 46.92
CA ASN A 562 2.83 -39.82 47.68
C ASN A 562 4.05 -40.37 48.43
N GLN A 563 5.24 -40.37 47.82
CA GLN A 563 6.48 -40.76 48.49
C GLN A 563 6.78 -39.86 49.69
N ARG A 564 6.69 -38.52 49.53
CA ARG A 564 6.88 -37.57 50.65
C ARG A 564 5.88 -37.79 51.79
N VAL A 565 4.65 -38.18 51.48
CA VAL A 565 3.64 -38.55 52.49
C VAL A 565 4.09 -39.83 53.20
N ALA A 566 4.44 -40.88 52.47
CA ALA A 566 4.91 -42.15 53.01
C ALA A 566 6.14 -41.98 53.91
N ASP A 567 7.20 -41.31 53.44
CA ASP A 567 8.42 -41.02 54.20
C ASP A 567 8.12 -40.32 55.54
N LYS A 568 7.13 -39.41 55.55
CA LYS A 568 6.77 -38.63 56.73
C LYS A 568 5.86 -39.39 57.69
N VAL A 569 5.04 -40.32 57.18
CA VAL A 569 4.28 -41.27 58.00
C VAL A 569 5.22 -42.28 58.63
N GLU A 570 6.16 -42.84 57.87
CA GLU A 570 7.16 -43.81 58.36
C GLU A 570 8.06 -43.20 59.43
N ARG A 571 8.62 -41.99 59.21
CA ARG A 571 9.43 -41.28 60.23
C ARG A 571 8.64 -41.03 61.51
N ARG A 572 7.34 -40.73 61.41
CA ARG A 572 6.48 -40.58 62.58
C ARG A 572 6.29 -41.92 63.30
N GLN A 573 6.03 -43.00 62.56
CA GLN A 573 5.88 -44.35 63.13
C GLN A 573 7.17 -44.83 63.83
N ARG A 574 8.35 -44.60 63.24
CA ARG A 574 9.66 -44.91 63.85
C ARG A 574 9.90 -44.11 65.14
N PHE A 575 9.48 -42.85 65.19
CA PHE A 575 9.55 -42.01 66.39
C PHE A 575 8.56 -42.47 67.47
N GLU A 576 7.32 -42.81 67.07
CA GLU A 576 6.27 -43.32 67.96
C GLU A 576 6.59 -44.73 68.51
N SER A 577 7.40 -45.54 67.80
CA SER A 577 7.82 -46.89 68.23
C SER A 577 9.09 -46.94 69.08
N GLY A 578 9.67 -45.78 69.44
CA GLY A 578 10.77 -45.68 70.42
C GLY A 578 12.14 -46.22 69.96
N HIS A 579 12.33 -46.48 68.67
CA HIS A 579 13.66 -46.84 68.13
C HIS A 579 14.53 -45.58 67.97
N MET A 580 15.26 -45.24 69.04
CA MET A 580 16.42 -44.34 68.99
C MET A 580 17.64 -45.14 68.51
N ASP A 581 17.87 -45.19 67.20
CA ASP A 581 19.20 -45.50 66.69
C ASP A 581 20.07 -44.24 66.78
N ASP A 582 21.09 -44.26 67.63
CA ASP A 582 22.16 -43.25 67.68
C ASP A 582 23.01 -43.31 66.41
N ALA A 583 22.48 -42.76 65.32
CA ALA A 583 23.14 -42.69 64.02
C ALA A 583 23.03 -41.29 63.39
N VAL A 584 23.98 -40.44 63.80
CA VAL A 584 24.58 -39.34 63.03
C VAL A 584 23.80 -38.02 62.93
N SER A 585 24.37 -37.03 63.62
CA SER A 585 24.28 -35.60 63.31
C SER A 585 24.61 -35.34 61.83
N ASP A 586 23.65 -34.84 61.06
CA ASP A 586 23.76 -33.62 60.23
C ASP A 586 22.66 -33.56 59.17
N SER A 587 21.52 -32.94 59.52
CA SER A 587 20.58 -32.41 58.51
C SER A 587 19.81 -31.16 58.95
N GLN A 588 20.21 -30.52 60.05
CA GLN A 588 19.80 -29.14 60.38
C GLN A 588 20.60 -28.06 59.61
N MET A 589 21.07 -28.39 58.39
CA MET A 589 21.72 -27.45 57.46
C MET A 589 21.24 -27.65 56.01
N ALA A 590 19.92 -27.81 55.82
CA ALA A 590 19.30 -27.87 54.49
C ALA A 590 18.02 -27.02 54.31
N GLU A 591 17.61 -26.25 55.33
CA GLU A 591 16.53 -25.24 55.19
C GLU A 591 17.05 -23.83 54.84
N GLY A 592 18.37 -23.63 54.84
CA GLY A 592 19.05 -22.48 54.25
C GLY A 592 19.97 -22.92 53.10
N THR A 593 20.00 -22.17 52.01
CA THR A 593 20.90 -22.39 50.85
C THR A 593 20.49 -23.49 49.85
N LEU A 594 19.25 -23.45 49.37
CA LEU A 594 18.92 -23.86 47.98
C LEU A 594 18.29 -22.70 47.19
N GLY A 595 18.91 -21.53 47.32
CA GLY A 595 18.81 -20.43 46.35
C GLY A 595 20.05 -20.47 45.45
N LYS A 596 19.83 -20.48 44.11
CA LYS A 596 20.83 -20.68 43.04
C LYS A 596 21.21 -22.15 42.73
N THR A 597 20.32 -22.88 42.05
CA THR A 597 20.62 -23.72 40.86
C THR A 597 19.34 -24.38 40.34
N ALA A 598 18.58 -23.64 39.53
CA ALA A 598 17.44 -24.18 38.76
C ALA A 598 17.19 -23.30 37.53
N SER A 599 18.24 -23.09 36.73
CA SER A 599 18.23 -22.23 35.54
C SER A 599 19.10 -22.78 34.41
N SER A 600 19.04 -24.10 34.19
CA SER A 600 19.74 -24.79 33.07
C SER A 600 19.35 -26.28 32.96
N SER A 601 18.12 -26.60 32.54
CA SER A 601 17.75 -27.95 32.05
C SER A 601 16.29 -28.05 31.57
N LEU A 602 15.93 -27.27 30.55
CA LEU A 602 14.80 -27.59 29.65
C LEU A 602 15.19 -27.13 28.24
N SER A 603 16.16 -27.86 27.69
CA SER A 603 16.60 -27.79 26.29
C SER A 603 16.25 -29.09 25.60
N SER A 604 15.00 -29.16 25.13
CA SER A 604 14.47 -29.98 24.03
C SER A 604 13.25 -29.25 23.48
#